data_AF-A0A254NJE8-F1
#
_entry.id   AF-A0A254NJE8-F1
#
_cell.length_a   1.000
_cell.length_b   1.000
_cell.length_c   1.000
_cell.angle_alpha   90.00
_cell.angle_beta   90.00
_cell.angle_gamma   90.00
#
_symmetry.space_group_name_H-M   'P 1'
#
loop_
_entity.id
_entity.type
_entity.pdbx_description
1 polymer ?
#
loop_
_entity_poly.entity_id
_entity_poly.type
_entity_poly.pdbx_seq_one_letter_code
_entity_poly.pdbx_strand_id
1 'polypeptide(L)'
;MDVGSFFGGDPLWFTIPFFLIILLIFAVVIFVIVWAIVKSAREKRNNEAAGHSATAARVFGKREEMRGGGETRIRTTYYLTFELEGGERKEFEVPSELYGLTAEGDTGTLRFMGTKFEGFDRHRNL
;
A
#
# COMPACT_ATOMS: atom_id res chain seq x y z
N MET A 1 33.78 34.36 30.37
CA MET A 1 32.39 34.10 29.91
C MET A 1 31.87 33.02 30.82
N ASP A 2 31.11 33.44 31.83
CA ASP A 2 30.56 32.53 32.81
C ASP A 2 29.35 31.82 32.18
N VAL A 3 29.51 30.53 31.91
CA VAL A 3 28.41 29.65 31.46
C VAL A 3 27.66 29.05 32.66
N GLY A 4 27.95 29.51 33.89
CA GLY A 4 27.42 28.97 35.13
C GLY A 4 26.52 29.93 35.89
N SER A 5 25.41 30.42 35.32
CA SER A 5 24.43 31.14 36.15
C SER A 5 22.97 31.10 35.66
N PHE A 6 22.53 30.00 35.04
CA PHE A 6 21.09 29.74 34.84
C PHE A 6 20.45 28.92 35.97
N PHE A 7 21.24 28.34 36.88
CA PHE A 7 20.77 27.35 37.86
C PHE A 7 21.14 27.68 39.32
N GLY A 8 21.80 28.82 39.58
CA GLY A 8 22.52 29.07 40.84
C GLY A 8 21.99 30.18 41.74
N GLY A 9 20.81 30.76 41.48
CA GLY A 9 20.29 31.88 42.28
C GLY A 9 18.79 32.13 42.20
N ASP A 10 18.05 31.37 41.38
CA ASP A 10 16.62 31.61 41.18
C ASP A 10 15.77 30.94 42.27
N PRO A 11 14.70 31.59 42.76
CA PRO A 11 13.85 31.02 43.79
C PRO A 11 13.17 29.73 43.33
N LEU A 12 13.11 28.72 44.22
CA LEU A 12 12.48 27.42 43.93
C LEU A 12 11.02 27.52 43.47
N TRP A 13 10.29 28.53 43.95
CA TRP A 13 8.90 28.77 43.55
C TRP A 13 8.76 29.23 42.09
N PHE A 14 9.82 29.72 41.46
CA PHE A 14 9.86 30.12 40.06
C PHE A 14 10.44 29.02 39.17
N THR A 15 11.53 28.39 39.61
CA THR A 15 12.25 27.38 38.79
C THR A 15 11.43 26.11 38.57
N ILE A 16 10.79 25.58 39.61
CA ILE A 16 9.99 24.34 39.52
C ILE A 16 8.86 24.45 38.47
N PRO A 17 7.94 25.44 38.53
CA PRO A 17 6.88 25.56 37.54
C PRO A 17 7.41 25.89 36.14
N PHE A 18 8.49 26.66 36.02
CA PHE A 18 9.10 26.99 34.73
C PHE A 18 9.60 25.74 33.98
N PHE A 19 10.33 24.85 34.65
CA PHE A 19 10.79 23.59 34.04
C PHE A 19 9.64 22.63 33.74
N LEU A 20 8.60 22.59 34.57
CA LEU A 20 7.40 21.78 34.30
C LEU A 20 6.65 22.24 33.04
N ILE A 21 6.54 23.55 32.83
CA ILE A 21 5.91 24.11 31.62
C ILE A 21 6.74 23.75 30.38
N ILE A 22 8.07 23.89 30.45
CA ILE A 22 8.95 23.51 29.33
C ILE A 22 8.81 22.01 29.02
N LEU A 23 8.84 21.15 30.04
CA LEU A 23 8.64 19.71 29.88
C LEU A 23 7.30 19.39 29.22
N LEU A 24 6.23 20.06 29.65
CA LEU A 24 4.89 19.89 29.09
C LEU A 24 4.85 20.27 27.61
N ILE A 25 5.47 21.40 27.23
CA ILE A 25 5.55 21.83 25.84
C ILE A 25 6.28 20.78 24.99
N PHE A 26 7.42 20.27 25.47
CA PHE A 26 8.15 19.20 24.79
C PHE A 26 7.30 17.93 24.64
N ALA A 27 6.57 17.52 25.68
CA ALA A 27 5.70 16.36 25.63
C ALA A 27 4.58 16.52 24.59
N VAL A 28 3.97 17.70 24.50
CA VAL A 28 2.95 18.00 23.49
C VAL A 28 3.53 17.96 22.08
N VAL A 29 4.70 18.54 21.86
CA VAL A 29 5.38 18.53 20.55
C VAL A 29 5.68 17.09 20.12
N ILE A 30 6.25 16.28 21.01
CA ILE A 30 6.54 14.86 20.73
C ILE A 30 5.23 14.12 20.42
N PHE A 31 4.17 14.35 21.19
CA PHE A 31 2.87 13.73 20.96
C PHE A 31 2.30 14.07 19.58
N VAL A 32 2.36 15.34 19.16
CA VAL A 32 1.89 15.78 17.84
C VAL A 32 2.69 15.12 16.72
N ILE A 33 4.03 15.04 16.86
CA ILE A 33 4.89 14.39 15.87
C ILE A 33 4.56 12.89 15.76
N VAL A 34 4.46 12.19 16.90
CA VAL A 34 4.10 10.76 16.92
C VAL A 34 2.72 10.55 16.32
N TRP A 35 1.74 11.37 16.68
CA TRP A 35 0.38 11.28 16.14
C TRP A 35 0.35 11.53 14.63
N ALA A 36 1.09 12.52 14.13
CA ALA A 36 1.21 12.79 12.70
C ALA A 36 1.86 11.62 11.94
N ILE A 37 2.91 11.01 12.48
CA ILE A 37 3.56 9.83 11.89
C ILE A 37 2.60 8.63 11.88
N VAL A 38 1.91 8.36 12.99
CA VAL A 38 0.95 7.25 13.08
C VAL A 38 -0.22 7.46 12.12
N LYS A 39 -0.74 8.69 12.02
CA LYS A 39 -1.80 9.05 11.08
C LYS A 39 -1.32 8.89 9.63
N SER A 40 -0.14 9.39 9.29
CA SER A 40 0.46 9.25 7.96
C SER A 40 0.71 7.78 7.60
N ALA A 41 1.21 6.96 8.52
CA ALA A 41 1.41 5.53 8.28
C ALA A 41 0.08 4.79 8.09
N ARG A 42 -0.95 5.15 8.86
CA ARG A 42 -2.29 4.58 8.73
C ARG A 42 -2.97 5.01 7.45
N GLU A 43 -2.84 6.28 7.07
CA GLU A 43 -3.32 6.81 5.79
C GLU A 43 -2.57 6.18 4.62
N LYS A 44 -1.26 5.98 4.69
CA LYS A 44 -0.50 5.30 3.65
C LYS A 44 -0.95 3.85 3.50
N ARG A 45 -1.15 3.11 4.59
CA ARG A 45 -1.70 1.74 4.54
C ARG A 45 -3.13 1.70 3.98
N ASN A 46 -3.97 2.66 4.34
CA ASN A 46 -5.33 2.75 3.82
C ASN A 46 -5.38 3.27 2.38
N ASN A 47 -4.43 4.11 1.97
CA ASN A 47 -4.31 4.62 0.61
C ASN A 47 -3.57 3.65 -0.32
N GLU A 48 -2.73 2.76 0.20
CA GLU A 48 -2.25 1.59 -0.56
C GLU A 48 -3.40 0.65 -0.92
N ALA A 49 -4.48 0.63 -0.12
CA ALA A 49 -5.74 0.02 -0.51
C ALA A 49 -6.58 0.86 -1.50
N ALA A 50 -6.25 2.14 -1.71
CA ALA A 50 -7.01 3.06 -2.56
C ALA A 50 -6.29 3.51 -3.86
N GLY A 51 -4.96 3.41 -3.92
CA GLY A 51 -4.12 3.84 -5.04
C GLY A 51 -3.75 2.72 -6.01
N HIS A 52 -3.82 1.47 -5.54
CA HIS A 52 -3.98 0.29 -6.37
C HIS A 52 -5.45 -0.08 -6.27
N SER A 53 -6.17 -0.25 -7.38
CA SER A 53 -7.54 -0.75 -7.32
C SER A 53 -7.49 -2.20 -6.86
N ALA A 54 -7.42 -2.40 -5.55
CA ALA A 54 -7.39 -3.68 -4.88
C ALA A 54 -8.83 -4.09 -4.62
N THR A 55 -9.32 -5.04 -5.42
CA THR A 55 -10.72 -5.46 -5.36
C THR A 55 -10.79 -6.97 -5.36
N ALA A 56 -11.80 -7.52 -4.68
CA ALA A 56 -12.07 -8.94 -4.76
C ALA A 56 -12.54 -9.27 -6.18
N ALA A 57 -11.94 -10.31 -6.75
CA ALA A 57 -12.23 -10.74 -8.09
C ALA A 57 -12.13 -12.27 -8.21
N ARG A 58 -12.88 -12.79 -9.17
CA ARG A 58 -12.84 -14.20 -9.58
C ARG A 58 -12.28 -14.30 -10.99
N VAL A 59 -11.41 -15.26 -11.23
CA VAL A 59 -10.91 -15.56 -12.58
C VAL A 59 -12.05 -16.18 -13.37
N PHE A 60 -12.53 -15.43 -14.37
CA PHE A 60 -13.65 -15.82 -15.20
C PHE A 60 -13.20 -16.69 -16.38
N GLY A 61 -12.09 -16.33 -17.01
CA GLY A 61 -11.65 -16.97 -18.24
C GLY A 61 -10.22 -16.63 -18.64
N LYS A 62 -9.69 -17.42 -19.57
CA LYS A 62 -8.30 -17.33 -20.02
C LYS A 62 -8.26 -17.25 -21.55
N ARG A 63 -7.39 -16.39 -22.09
CA ARG A 63 -7.19 -16.24 -23.55
C ARG A 63 -5.70 -16.18 -23.87
N GLU A 64 -5.34 -16.85 -24.95
CA GLU A 64 -3.99 -16.83 -25.52
C GLU A 64 -4.04 -16.18 -26.90
N GLU A 65 -3.06 -15.32 -27.18
CA GLU A 65 -2.91 -14.70 -28.48
C GLU A 65 -1.50 -14.95 -29.00
N MET A 66 -1.40 -15.72 -30.08
CA MET A 66 -0.15 -15.96 -30.78
C MET A 66 0.00 -14.95 -31.92
N ARG A 67 1.12 -14.24 -31.95
CA ARG A 67 1.47 -13.32 -33.03
C ARG A 67 2.79 -13.76 -33.69
N GLY A 68 2.84 -13.68 -35.01
CA GLY A 68 3.99 -14.06 -35.83
C GLY A 68 3.82 -15.41 -36.55
N GLY A 69 4.69 -15.68 -37.51
CA GLY A 69 4.71 -16.92 -38.30
C GLY A 69 5.49 -16.75 -39.62
N GLY A 70 6.17 -17.81 -40.08
CA GLY A 70 7.06 -17.78 -41.24
C GLY A 70 8.52 -17.48 -40.85
N GLU A 71 9.06 -16.35 -41.33
CA GLU A 71 10.43 -15.90 -41.04
C GLU A 71 10.56 -15.05 -39.75
N THR A 72 9.43 -14.74 -39.09
CA THR A 72 9.41 -13.92 -37.86
C THR A 72 9.25 -14.75 -36.60
N ARG A 73 9.85 -14.26 -35.50
CA ARG A 73 9.78 -14.89 -34.17
C ARG A 73 8.33 -14.93 -33.68
N ILE A 74 7.86 -16.11 -33.29
CA ILE A 74 6.55 -16.30 -32.65
C ILE A 74 6.58 -15.69 -31.25
N ARG A 75 5.57 -14.89 -30.92
CA ARG A 75 5.34 -14.33 -29.59
C ARG A 75 3.94 -14.68 -29.12
N THR A 76 3.86 -15.26 -27.93
CA THR A 76 2.60 -15.55 -27.26
C THR A 76 2.34 -14.50 -26.18
N THR A 77 1.14 -13.95 -26.17
CA THR A 77 0.64 -13.06 -25.12
C THR A 77 -0.52 -13.74 -24.40
N TYR A 78 -0.52 -13.67 -23.07
CA TYR A 78 -1.50 -14.31 -22.20
C TYR A 78 -2.42 -13.28 -21.55
N TYR A 79 -3.70 -13.60 -21.49
CA TYR A 79 -4.73 -12.74 -20.94
C TYR A 79 -5.57 -13.49 -19.90
N LEU A 80 -5.90 -12.81 -18.80
CA LEU A 80 -6.85 -13.28 -17.80
C LEU A 80 -8.03 -12.31 -17.71
N THR A 81 -9.25 -12.85 -17.74
CA THR A 81 -10.47 -12.11 -17.45
C THR A 81 -10.84 -12.29 -15.99
N PHE A 82 -11.02 -11.19 -15.28
CA PHE A 82 -11.45 -11.14 -13.90
C PHE A 82 -12.87 -10.58 -13.79
N GLU A 83 -13.74 -11.26 -13.06
CA GLU A 83 -15.05 -10.77 -12.66
C GLU A 83 -14.95 -10.14 -11.26
N LEU A 84 -15.20 -8.84 -11.18
CA LEU A 84 -15.22 -8.08 -9.93
C LEU A 84 -16.52 -8.33 -9.14
N GLU A 85 -16.56 -7.96 -7.86
CA GLU A 85 -17.76 -8.10 -7.01
C GLU A 85 -19.03 -7.46 -7.60
N GLY A 86 -18.88 -6.38 -8.38
CA GLY A 86 -19.99 -5.72 -9.06
C GLY A 86 -20.50 -6.43 -10.33
N GLY A 87 -19.95 -7.60 -10.68
CA GLY A 87 -20.25 -8.32 -11.92
C GLY A 87 -19.58 -7.73 -13.18
N GLU A 88 -18.83 -6.63 -13.03
CA GLU A 88 -17.97 -6.09 -14.08
C GLU A 88 -16.87 -7.09 -14.42
N ARG A 89 -16.56 -7.25 -15.71
CA ARG A 89 -15.47 -8.10 -16.18
C ARG A 89 -14.36 -7.27 -16.79
N LYS A 90 -13.13 -7.54 -16.38
CA LYS A 90 -11.93 -6.87 -16.91
C LYS A 90 -10.91 -7.90 -17.37
N GLU A 91 -10.51 -7.80 -18.63
CA GLU A 91 -9.41 -8.58 -19.19
C GLU A 91 -8.09 -7.80 -19.05
N PHE A 92 -7.04 -8.49 -18.64
CA PHE A 92 -5.70 -7.93 -18.59
C PHE A 92 -4.67 -8.87 -19.22
N GLU A 93 -3.66 -8.29 -19.87
CA GLU A 93 -2.43 -9.00 -20.21
C GLU A 93 -1.67 -9.35 -18.92
N VAL A 94 -1.24 -10.60 -18.79
CA VAL A 94 -0.55 -11.10 -17.60
C VAL A 94 0.74 -11.84 -17.95
N PRO A 95 1.68 -11.97 -16.99
CA PRO A 95 2.83 -12.84 -17.15
C PRO A 95 2.43 -14.31 -17.37
N SER A 96 3.20 -15.02 -18.19
CA SER A 96 2.99 -16.46 -18.48
C SER A 96 3.01 -17.33 -17.22
N GLU A 97 3.85 -16.99 -16.25
CA GLU A 97 3.94 -17.68 -14.96
C GLU A 97 2.62 -17.60 -14.18
N LEU A 98 2.05 -16.39 -14.05
CA LEU A 98 0.77 -16.20 -13.39
C LEU A 98 -0.35 -16.90 -14.16
N TYR A 99 -0.32 -16.83 -15.49
CA TYR A 99 -1.25 -17.57 -16.33
C TYR A 99 -1.18 -19.07 -16.05
N GLY A 100 0.02 -19.66 -15.92
CA GLY A 100 0.18 -21.09 -15.61
C GLY A 100 -0.28 -21.50 -14.21
N LEU A 101 -0.11 -20.62 -13.21
CA LEU A 101 -0.46 -20.89 -11.81
C LEU A 101 -1.94 -20.68 -11.47
N THR A 102 -2.67 -19.97 -12.33
CA THR A 102 -4.06 -19.55 -12.09
C THR A 102 -5.04 -20.42 -12.86
N ALA A 103 -6.13 -20.83 -12.23
CA ALA A 103 -7.23 -21.58 -12.83
C ALA A 103 -8.51 -20.73 -12.93
N GLU A 104 -9.40 -21.08 -13.87
CA GLU A 104 -10.75 -20.50 -13.90
C GLU A 104 -11.50 -20.86 -12.62
N GLY A 105 -12.22 -19.89 -12.08
CA GLY A 105 -12.91 -20.01 -10.79
C GLY A 105 -12.07 -19.57 -9.58
N ASP A 106 -10.77 -19.33 -9.73
CA ASP A 106 -9.93 -18.84 -8.65
C ASP A 106 -10.41 -17.49 -8.13
N THR A 107 -10.58 -17.37 -6.81
CA THR A 107 -10.95 -16.14 -6.15
C THR A 107 -9.74 -15.52 -5.46
N GLY A 108 -9.69 -14.20 -5.44
CA GLY A 108 -8.51 -13.48 -5.00
C GLY A 108 -8.72 -11.99 -4.90
N THR A 109 -7.66 -11.28 -4.54
CA THR A 109 -7.57 -9.83 -4.63
C THR A 109 -6.82 -9.46 -5.91
N LEU A 110 -7.50 -8.82 -6.84
CA LEU A 110 -6.91 -8.24 -8.05
C LEU A 110 -6.41 -6.83 -7.73
N ARG A 111 -5.18 -6.52 -8.14
CA ARG A 111 -4.58 -5.18 -8.12
C ARG A 111 -4.31 -4.71 -9.54
N PHE A 112 -4.82 -3.52 -9.86
CA PHE A 112 -4.64 -2.90 -11.17
C PHE A 112 -4.63 -1.37 -11.08
N MET A 113 -3.97 -0.74 -12.06
CA MET A 113 -3.94 0.71 -12.23
C MET A 113 -4.50 1.06 -13.62
N GLY A 114 -5.73 1.58 -13.67
CA GLY A 114 -6.43 1.86 -14.92
C GLY A 114 -6.70 0.58 -15.72
N THR A 115 -5.99 0.38 -16.83
CA THR A 115 -6.05 -0.84 -17.67
C THR A 115 -4.83 -1.74 -17.50
N LYS A 116 -3.88 -1.36 -16.64
CA LYS A 116 -2.65 -2.12 -16.41
C LYS A 116 -2.79 -3.06 -15.23
N PHE A 117 -2.48 -4.33 -15.47
CA PHE A 117 -2.37 -5.33 -14.41
C PHE A 117 -1.15 -5.08 -13.53
N GLU A 118 -1.31 -5.23 -12.22
CA GLU A 118 -0.22 -5.13 -11.26
C GLU A 118 -0.03 -6.41 -10.45
N GLY A 119 -1.11 -7.13 -10.10
CA GLY A 119 -0.97 -8.39 -9.39
C GLY A 119 -2.31 -9.05 -9.08
N PHE A 120 -2.26 -10.35 -8.77
CA PHE A 120 -3.39 -11.12 -8.30
C PHE A 120 -2.94 -11.98 -7.14
N ASP A 121 -3.58 -11.81 -5.98
CA ASP A 121 -3.33 -12.59 -4.78
C ASP A 121 -4.48 -13.59 -4.60
N ARG A 122 -4.18 -14.89 -4.79
CA ARG A 122 -5.18 -15.96 -4.76
C ARG A 122 -5.50 -16.32 -3.32
N HIS A 123 -6.78 -16.29 -2.95
CA HIS A 123 -7.23 -16.87 -1.69
C HIS A 123 -7.18 -18.40 -1.82
N ARG A 124 -6.05 -19.00 -1.42
CA ARG A 124 -5.97 -20.44 -1.23
C ARG A 124 -6.78 -20.77 0.03
N ASN A 125 -7.98 -21.30 -0.15
CA ASN A 125 -8.63 -22.06 0.91
C ASN A 125 -7.75 -23.30 1.15
N LEU A 126 -7.08 -23.35 2.31
CA LEU A 126 -6.38 -24.53 2.83
C LEU A 126 -7.41 -25.53 3.36
#